data_AF-A0A2W5VM93-F1
#
_entry.id   AF-A0A2W5VM93-F1
#
_cell.length_a   1.000
_cell.length_b   1.000
_cell.length_c   1.000
_cell.angle_alpha   90.00
_cell.angle_beta   90.00
_cell.angle_gamma   90.00
#
_symmetry.space_group_name_H-M   'P 1'
#
loop_
_entity.id
_entity.type
_entity.pdbx_description
1 polymer ?
#
loop_
_entity_poly.entity_id
_entity_poly.type
_entity_poly.pdbx_seq_one_letter_code
_entity_poly.pdbx_strand_id
1 'polypeptide(L)' 'MNITVIIPRALQAACEGRAKIELGVPSGSDLGEIITTLMTLYPGLKAFVASEKRPLRQHFGVARAGQKVFLFTSTVSPNS' A
#
# COMPACT_ATOMS: atom_id res chain seq x y z
N MET A 1 -13.10 -6.10 -12.32
CA MET A 1 -13.70 -5.14 -11.37
C MET A 1 -12.69 -4.02 -11.09
N ASN A 2 -13.14 -2.79 -10.86
CA ASN A 2 -12.24 -1.68 -10.50
C ASN A 2 -12.16 -1.54 -8.98
N ILE A 3 -10.93 -1.58 -8.45
CA ILE A 3 -10.62 -1.29 -7.05
C ILE A 3 -9.98 0.08 -6.97
N THR A 4 -10.38 0.86 -5.98
CA THR A 4 -9.72 2.10 -5.61
C THR A 4 -8.74 1.84 -4.48
N VAL A 5 -7.44 2.07 -4.71
CA VAL A 5 -6.42 2.06 -3.67
C VAL A 5 -6.16 3.48 -3.20
N ILE A 6 -6.28 3.73 -1.90
CA ILE A 6 -5.99 5.00 -1.25
C ILE A 6 -4.57 4.96 -0.70
N ILE A 7 -3.76 5.94 -1.10
CA ILE A 7 -2.33 6.01 -0.80
C ILE A 7 -2.09 7.09 0.27
N PRO A 8 -1.60 6.74 1.46
CA PRO A 8 -1.27 7.69 2.50
C PRO A 8 -0.09 8.55 2.05
N ARG A 9 -0.01 9.78 2.55
CA ARG A 9 0.98 10.77 2.12
C ARG A 9 2.43 10.27 2.15
N ALA A 10 2.77 9.47 3.17
CA ALA A 10 4.09 8.86 3.31
C ALA A 10 4.46 7.88 2.18
N LEU A 11 3.48 7.28 1.51
CA LEU A 11 3.68 6.34 0.42
C LEU A 11 3.54 6.96 -0.96
N GLN A 12 3.09 8.22 -1.07
CA GLN A 12 2.84 8.84 -2.37
C GLN A 12 4.11 8.90 -3.22
N ALA A 13 5.27 9.22 -2.63
CA ALA A 13 6.55 9.20 -3.36
C ALA A 13 6.87 7.83 -3.97
N ALA A 14 6.52 6.74 -3.28
CA ALA A 14 6.68 5.36 -3.76
C ALA A 14 5.64 4.95 -4.82
N CYS A 15 4.57 5.76 -4.97
CA CYS A 15 3.47 5.59 -5.93
C CYS A 15 3.39 6.77 -6.91
N GLU A 16 4.53 7.35 -7.32
CA GLU A 16 4.60 8.42 -8.34
C GLU A 16 3.83 9.71 -7.96
N GLY A 17 3.73 10.01 -6.66
CA GLY A 17 2.98 11.14 -6.13
C GLY A 17 1.46 10.92 -6.07
N ARG A 18 0.95 9.74 -6.44
CA ARG A 18 -0.50 9.48 -6.49
C ARG A 18 -1.09 9.28 -5.10
N ALA A 19 -2.16 10.02 -4.79
CA ALA A 19 -2.98 9.82 -3.60
C ALA A 19 -4.04 8.72 -3.76
N LYS A 20 -4.41 8.41 -5.00
CA LYS A 20 -5.40 7.39 -5.37
C LYS A 20 -4.94 6.65 -6.63
N ILE A 21 -5.12 5.34 -6.66
CA ILE A 21 -4.89 4.50 -7.84
C ILE A 21 -6.17 3.70 -8.12
N GLU A 22 -6.60 3.70 -9.38
CA GLU A 22 -7.67 2.83 -9.85
C GLU A 22 -7.05 1.60 -10.52
N LEU A 23 -7.35 0.43 -9.96
CA LEU A 23 -6.76 -0.83 -10.37
C LEU A 23 -7.83 -1.74 -10.94
N GLY A 24 -7.66 -2.14 -12.20
CA GLY A 24 -8.43 -3.21 -12.80
C GLY A 24 -7.91 -4.55 -12.30
N VAL A 25 -8.75 -5.31 -11.60
CA VAL A 25 -8.42 -6.67 -11.14
C VAL A 25 -9.49 -7.68 -11.59
N PRO A 26 -9.14 -8.96 -11.73
CA PRO A 26 -10.12 -10.03 -11.95
C PRO A 26 -11.25 -10.01 -10.92
N SER A 27 -12.44 -10.44 -11.36
CA SER A 27 -13.58 -10.60 -10.46
C SER A 27 -13.29 -11.72 -9.46
N GLY A 28 -13.49 -11.46 -8.17
CA GLY A 28 -13.19 -12.44 -7.11
C GLY A 28 -11.79 -12.30 -6.52
N SER A 29 -10.94 -11.40 -7.01
CA SER A 29 -9.60 -11.23 -6.47
C SER A 29 -9.59 -10.89 -4.98
N ASP A 30 -8.72 -11.59 -4.26
CA ASP A 30 -8.49 -11.39 -2.85
C ASP A 30 -7.54 -10.20 -2.58
N LEU A 31 -7.34 -9.88 -1.31
CA LEU A 31 -6.50 -8.76 -0.92
C LEU A 31 -5.02 -8.98 -1.29
N GLY A 32 -4.52 -10.21 -1.20
CA GLY A 32 -3.14 -10.55 -1.52
C GLY A 32 -2.84 -10.37 -3.01
N GLU A 33 -3.76 -10.79 -3.87
CA GLU A 33 -3.67 -10.58 -5.33
C GLU A 33 -3.68 -9.10 -5.72
N ILE A 34 -4.56 -8.31 -5.08
CA ILE A 34 -4.63 -6.85 -5.30
C ILE A 34 -3.30 -6.20 -4.91
N ILE A 35 -2.75 -6.54 -3.74
CA ILE A 35 -1.47 -5.98 -3.27
C ILE A 35 -0.30 -6.43 -4.13
N THR A 36 -0.29 -7.69 -4.56
CA THR A 36 0.75 -8.22 -5.46
C THR A 36 0.75 -7.49 -6.80
N THR A 37 -0.44 -7.25 -7.35
CA THR A 37 -0.61 -6.47 -8.58
C THR A 37 -0.14 -5.03 -8.37
N LEU A 38 -0.53 -4.40 -7.27
CA LEU A 38 -0.10 -3.04 -6.92
C LEU A 38 1.43 -2.94 -6.79
N MET A 39 2.08 -3.89 -6.11
CA MET A 39 3.54 -3.93 -5.96
C MET A 39 4.28 -4.20 -7.27
N THR A 40 3.63 -4.89 -8.21
CA THR A 40 4.17 -5.13 -9.56
C THR A 40 4.16 -3.87 -10.40
N LEU A 41 3.07 -3.09 -10.32
CA LEU A 41 2.94 -1.82 -11.03
C LEU A 41 3.77 -0.69 -10.41
N TYR A 42 3.96 -0.72 -9.09
CA TYR A 42 4.69 0.30 -8.34
C TYR A 42 5.89 -0.32 -7.61
N PRO A 43 7.02 -0.54 -8.31
CA PRO A 43 8.21 -1.15 -7.71
C PRO A 43 8.78 -0.31 -6.55
N GLY A 44 8.57 1.01 -6.55
CA GLY A 44 8.90 1.89 -5.43
C GLY A 44 8.18 1.51 -4.13
N LEU A 45 6.91 1.08 -4.23
CA LEU A 45 6.14 0.58 -3.09
C LEU A 45 6.68 -0.76 -2.58
N LYS A 46 7.04 -1.67 -3.50
CA LYS A 46 7.70 -2.93 -3.15
C LYS A 46 9.03 -2.69 -2.44
N ALA A 47 9.87 -1.80 -2.95
CA ALA A 47 11.12 -1.41 -2.33
C ALA A 47 10.90 -0.74 -0.96
N PHE A 48 9.88 0.10 -0.85
CA PHE A 48 9.49 0.70 0.42
C PHE A 48 9.17 -0.38 1.45
N VAL A 49 8.30 -1.34 1.11
CA VAL A 49 7.90 -2.47 1.98
C VAL A 49 9.07 -3.39 2.33
N ALA A 50 9.93 -3.70 1.36
CA ALA A 50 11.07 -4.60 1.53
C ALA A 50 12.27 -3.96 2.25
N SER A 51 12.28 -2.64 2.48
CA SER A 51 13.42 -1.96 3.08
C SER A 51 13.62 -2.39 4.54
N GLU A 52 14.70 -3.13 4.81
CA GLU A 52 15.12 -3.57 6.15
C GLU A 52 15.76 -2.45 6.99
N LYS A 53 16.14 -1.31 6.37
CA LYS A 53 16.66 -0.11 7.06
C LYS A 53 15.57 0.69 7.77
N ARG A 54 14.45 0.05 8.10
CA ARG A 54 13.40 0.67 8.89
C ARG A 54 13.88 0.70 10.35
N PRO A 55 13.71 1.80 11.09
CA PRO A 55 13.61 1.65 12.54
C PRO A 55 12.54 0.58 12.79
N LEU A 56 12.79 -0.34 13.73
CA LEU A 56 12.03 -1.56 14.09
C LEU A 56 10.48 -1.42 14.24
N ARG A 57 9.93 -0.25 13.95
CA ARG A 57 8.60 0.26 14.27
C ARG A 57 7.84 0.84 13.07
N GLN A 58 8.26 0.58 11.82
CA GLN A 58 7.46 0.92 10.63
C GLN A 58 6.57 -0.23 10.18
N HIS A 59 5.27 -0.17 10.52
CA HIS A 59 4.27 -1.14 10.09
C HIS A 59 3.62 -0.71 8.78
N PHE A 60 3.53 -1.63 7.82
CA PHE A 60 2.71 -1.49 6.62
C PHE A 60 1.41 -2.26 6.84
N GLY A 61 0.29 -1.56 6.85
CA GLY A 61 -1.04 -2.12 7.05
C GLY A 61 -1.89 -1.99 5.79
N VAL A 62 -2.82 -2.93 5.60
CA VAL A 62 -3.78 -2.90 4.51
C VAL A 62 -5.16 -3.24 5.06
N ALA A 63 -6.16 -2.44 4.71
CA ALA A 63 -7.56 -2.75 4.99
C ALA A 63 -8.41 -2.65 3.71
N ARG A 64 -9.41 -3.51 3.58
CA ARG A 64 -10.36 -3.49 2.48
C ARG A 64 -11.76 -3.17 2.99
N ALA A 65 -12.43 -2.23 2.34
CA ALA A 65 -13.84 -1.92 2.55
C ALA A 65 -14.55 -1.88 1.19
N GLY A 66 -15.24 -2.97 0.84
CA GLY A 66 -15.86 -3.16 -0.46
C GLY A 66 -14.84 -3.09 -1.61
N GLN A 67 -14.98 -2.09 -2.48
CA GLN A 67 -14.10 -1.83 -3.62
C GLN A 67 -12.96 -0.84 -3.31
N LYS A 68 -12.77 -0.47 -2.04
CA LYS A 68 -11.67 0.40 -1.60
C LYS A 68 -10.65 -0.39 -0.80
N VAL A 69 -9.38 -0.14 -1.08
CA VAL A 69 -8.23 -0.64 -0.32
C VAL A 69 -7.49 0.56 0.26
N PHE A 70 -7.22 0.52 1.55
CA PHE A 70 -6.51 1.57 2.28
C PHE A 70 -5.14 1.05 2.68
N LEU A 71 -4.10 1.82 2.36
CA LEU A 71 -2.76 1.54 2.84
C LEU A 71 -2.45 2.39 4.07
N PHE A 72 -1.71 1.81 5.00
CA PHE A 72 -1.31 2.47 6.24
C PHE A 72 0.18 2.34 6.46
N THR A 73 0.78 3.39 6.99
CA THR A 73 2.13 3.38 7.51
C THR A 73 2.12 3.95 8.91
N SER A 74 2.49 3.15 9.91
CA SER A 74 2.63 3.63 11.28
C SER A 74 4.11 3.62 11.65
N THR A 75 4.62 4.75 12.13
CA THR A 75 5.89 4.82 12.87
C THR A 75 5.54 4.75 14.34
N VAL A 76 5.82 3.64 15.02
CA VAL A 76 5.68 3.62 16.48
C VAL A 76 6.83 4.48 17.04
N SER A 77 6.54 5.62 17.66
CA SER A 77 7.55 6.38 18.39
C SER A 77 8.03 5.55 19.58
N PRO A 78 9.34 5.40 19.82
CA PRO A 78 9.83 4.88 21.09
C PRO A 78 9.56 5.93 22.17
N ASN A 79 8.63 5.61 23.08
CA ASN A 79 8.26 6.26 24.33
C ASN A 79 8.67 7.73 24.56
N SER A 80 7.64 8.58 24.77
CA SER A 80 7.72 9.72 25.70
C SER A 80 8.04 9.28 27.12
#